data_AF-A0A1C4JN83-F1
#
_entry.id   AF-A0A1C4JN83-F1
#
_cell.length_a   1.000
_cell.length_b   1.000
_cell.length_c   1.000
_cell.angle_alpha   90.00
_cell.angle_beta   90.00
_cell.angle_gamma   90.00
#
_symmetry.space_group_name_H-M   'P 1'
#
loop_
_entity.id
_entity.type
_entity.pdbx_description
1 polymer ?
#
loop_
_entity_poly.entity_id
_entity_poly.type
_entity_poly.pdbx_seq_one_letter_code
_entity_poly.pdbx_strand_id
1 'polypeptide(L)'
;MFASGTTGERGCADFACYFFLDPGSRDFFVHWPDGARATVTVLRAEAGHEPEGRALRELIGELSARSTDFRDMRARHDVRIRHEGTKRLVHPDVCRLELAFRHPDLPLSCQAVHDSIVYAAEPGTPSEDRLGVLARRTAPRASTAEPVHPPH
;
A
#
# COMPACT_ATOMS: atom_id res chain seq x y z
N MET A 1 -7.69 -4.16 4.30
CA MET A 1 -7.25 -4.55 2.94
C MET A 1 -8.15 -5.69 2.51
N PHE A 2 -8.75 -5.63 1.32
CA PHE A 2 -9.66 -6.68 0.82
C PHE A 2 -9.02 -8.06 1.00
N ALA A 3 -9.85 -9.09 1.21
CA ALA A 3 -9.41 -10.48 1.32
C ALA A 3 -8.74 -10.93 0.01
N SER A 4 -7.49 -10.55 -0.15
CA SER A 4 -6.65 -10.86 -1.30
C SER A 4 -5.87 -12.11 -0.92
N GLY A 5 -5.82 -13.08 -1.82
CA GLY A 5 -5.04 -14.33 -1.62
C GLY A 5 -3.53 -14.10 -1.60
N THR A 6 -3.07 -12.85 -1.69
CA THR A 6 -1.67 -12.42 -1.72
C THR A 6 -1.07 -12.15 -0.34
N THR A 7 -1.73 -12.59 0.72
CA THR A 7 -1.15 -12.60 2.07
C THR A 7 0.05 -13.55 2.05
N GLY A 8 1.26 -13.03 2.24
CA GLY A 8 2.47 -13.86 2.30
C GLY A 8 2.45 -14.79 3.52
N GLU A 9 3.37 -15.75 3.56
CA GLU A 9 3.46 -16.77 4.64
C GLU A 9 3.56 -16.20 6.06
N ARG A 10 3.89 -14.91 6.20
CA ARG A 10 3.95 -14.18 7.48
C ARG A 10 2.63 -13.53 7.91
N GLY A 11 1.54 -13.71 7.18
CA GLY A 11 0.25 -13.07 7.52
C GLY A 11 0.18 -11.56 7.24
N CYS A 12 1.27 -10.94 6.77
CA CYS A 12 1.27 -9.56 6.30
C CYS A 12 0.93 -9.51 4.81
N ALA A 13 0.03 -8.60 4.44
CA ALA A 13 -0.24 -8.31 3.05
C ALA A 13 0.99 -7.69 2.39
N ASP A 14 1.51 -8.35 1.36
CA ASP A 14 2.59 -7.79 0.54
C ASP A 14 1.97 -6.95 -0.57
N PHE A 15 2.21 -5.64 -0.52
CA PHE A 15 1.65 -4.69 -1.48
C PHE A 15 2.16 -4.94 -2.90
N ALA A 16 3.39 -5.46 -3.08
CA ALA A 16 3.92 -5.82 -4.38
C ALA A 16 3.25 -7.08 -4.93
N CYS A 17 3.04 -8.10 -4.09
CA CYS A 17 2.24 -9.25 -4.49
C CYS A 17 0.82 -8.84 -4.88
N TYR A 18 0.18 -7.96 -4.11
CA TYR A 18 -1.13 -7.41 -4.49
C TYR A 18 -1.09 -6.70 -5.84
N PHE A 19 -0.10 -5.85 -6.10
CA PHE A 19 -0.02 -5.13 -7.38
C PHE A 19 0.14 -6.03 -8.60
N PHE A 20 0.98 -7.06 -8.50
CA PHE A 20 1.44 -7.82 -9.67
C PHE A 20 0.84 -9.22 -9.80
N LEU A 21 0.30 -9.79 -8.73
CA LEU A 21 -0.23 -11.15 -8.69
C LEU A 21 -1.74 -11.21 -8.44
N ASP A 22 -2.34 -10.17 -7.84
CA ASP A 22 -3.79 -10.12 -7.64
C ASP A 22 -4.49 -9.58 -8.90
N PRO A 23 -5.42 -10.33 -9.51
CA PRO A 23 -6.12 -9.89 -10.70
C PRO A 23 -7.01 -8.65 -10.45
N GLY A 24 -7.55 -8.50 -9.23
CA GLY A 24 -8.41 -7.38 -8.85
C GLY A 24 -7.66 -6.06 -8.67
N SER A 25 -6.32 -6.09 -8.61
CA SER A 25 -5.50 -4.88 -8.51
C SER A 25 -5.67 -3.94 -9.71
N ARG A 26 -5.78 -4.50 -10.92
CA ARG A 26 -5.93 -3.72 -12.15
C ARG A 26 -7.25 -2.98 -12.22
N ASP A 27 -8.31 -3.61 -11.70
CA ASP A 27 -9.63 -2.99 -11.64
C ASP A 27 -9.72 -1.96 -10.50
N PHE A 28 -8.94 -2.15 -9.44
CA PHE A 28 -8.93 -1.27 -8.28
C PHE A 28 -8.20 0.06 -8.54
N PHE A 29 -7.07 0.06 -9.26
CA PHE A 29 -6.29 1.27 -9.52
C PHE A 29 -6.58 1.85 -10.91
N VAL A 30 -7.19 3.05 -10.95
CA VAL A 30 -7.50 3.76 -12.22
C VAL A 30 -6.24 4.01 -13.06
N HIS A 31 -5.13 4.35 -12.41
CA HIS A 31 -3.82 4.49 -13.04
C HIS A 31 -2.86 3.40 -12.54
N TRP A 32 -3.26 2.13 -12.71
CA TRP A 32 -2.47 0.97 -12.28
C TRP A 32 -0.99 1.01 -12.70
N PRO A 33 -0.62 1.38 -13.95
CA PRO A 33 0.78 1.39 -14.37
C PRO A 33 1.67 2.33 -13.54
N ASP A 34 1.13 3.46 -13.07
CA ASP A 34 1.89 4.43 -12.26
C ASP A 34 2.21 3.85 -10.89
N GLY A 35 1.22 3.22 -10.25
CA GLY A 35 1.40 2.52 -8.98
C GLY A 35 2.38 1.36 -9.10
N ALA A 36 2.24 0.54 -10.15
CA ALA A 36 3.12 -0.59 -10.41
C ALA A 36 4.59 -0.14 -10.60
N ARG A 37 4.83 0.93 -11.38
CA ARG A 37 6.18 1.50 -11.55
C ARG A 37 6.77 2.02 -10.25
N ALA A 38 5.96 2.69 -9.43
CA ALA A 38 6.38 3.15 -8.10
C ALA A 38 6.75 1.96 -7.20
N THR A 39 5.97 0.87 -7.21
CA THR A 39 6.29 -0.34 -6.46
C THR A 39 7.60 -0.99 -6.93
N VAL A 40 7.84 -1.11 -8.24
CA VAL A 40 9.13 -1.61 -8.76
C VAL A 40 10.29 -0.73 -8.31
N THR A 41 10.07 0.57 -8.23
CA THR A 41 11.08 1.53 -7.74
C THR A 41 11.46 1.28 -6.29
N VAL A 42 10.46 1.16 -5.41
CA VAL A 42 10.69 0.89 -3.99
C VAL A 42 11.46 -0.42 -3.82
N LEU A 43 11.04 -1.50 -4.49
CA LEU A 43 11.73 -2.79 -4.40
C LEU A 43 13.19 -2.73 -4.87
N ARG A 44 13.52 -1.86 -5.84
CA ARG A 44 14.91 -1.64 -6.26
C ARG A 44 15.72 -0.88 -5.20
N ALA A 45 15.13 0.15 -4.59
CA ALA A 45 15.78 0.91 -3.53
C ALA A 45 16.08 0.00 -2.33
N GLU A 46 15.10 -0.80 -1.90
CA GLU A 46 15.25 -1.78 -0.83
C GLU A 46 16.32 -2.83 -1.16
N ALA A 47 16.38 -3.32 -2.40
CA ALA A 47 17.39 -4.28 -2.83
C ALA A 47 18.81 -3.69 -2.85
N GLY A 48 18.93 -2.37 -3.02
CA GLY A 48 20.19 -1.65 -2.87
C GLY A 48 20.59 -1.44 -1.41
N HIS A 49 19.62 -1.25 -0.52
CA HIS A 49 19.85 -1.07 0.92
C HIS A 49 20.22 -2.40 1.61
N GLU A 50 19.53 -3.50 1.29
CA GLU A 50 19.77 -4.83 1.87
C GLU A 50 20.07 -5.89 0.78
N PRO A 51 21.27 -5.88 0.17
CA PRO A 51 21.61 -6.78 -0.95
C PRO A 51 21.52 -8.27 -0.60
N GLU A 52 21.83 -8.63 0.65
CA GLU A 52 21.85 -10.02 1.10
C GLU A 52 20.47 -10.54 1.57
N GLY A 53 19.46 -9.66 1.62
CA GLY A 53 18.12 -9.98 2.10
C GLY A 53 17.46 -11.12 1.31
N ARG A 54 17.47 -12.34 1.87
CA ARG A 54 16.88 -13.55 1.24
C ARG A 54 15.41 -13.35 0.88
N ALA A 55 14.62 -12.83 1.82
CA ALA A 55 13.18 -12.65 1.63
C ALA A 55 12.86 -11.68 0.45
N LEU A 56 13.62 -10.60 0.32
CA LEU A 56 13.44 -9.64 -0.77
C LEU A 56 13.84 -10.26 -2.12
N ARG A 57 14.93 -11.03 -2.17
CA ARG A 57 15.33 -11.76 -3.38
C ARG A 57 14.30 -12.81 -3.80
N GLU A 58 13.74 -13.54 -2.84
CA GLU A 58 12.68 -14.53 -3.08
C GLU A 58 11.43 -13.85 -3.65
N LEU A 59 10.99 -12.74 -3.05
CA LEU A 59 9.86 -11.95 -3.55
C LEU A 59 10.11 -11.44 -4.99
N ILE A 60 11.27 -10.82 -5.25
CA ILE A 60 11.61 -10.33 -6.59
C ILE A 60 11.65 -11.48 -7.60
N GLY A 61 12.17 -12.65 -7.20
CA GLY A 61 12.20 -13.86 -8.00
C GLY A 61 10.81 -14.35 -8.36
N GLU A 62 9.93 -14.45 -7.36
CA GLU A 62 8.52 -14.83 -7.55
C GLU A 62 7.80 -13.87 -8.50
N LEU A 63 7.89 -12.57 -8.26
CA LEU A 63 7.26 -11.54 -9.10
C LEU A 63 7.78 -11.61 -10.54
N SER A 64 9.08 -11.82 -10.73
CA SER A 64 9.70 -11.96 -12.06
C SER A 64 9.26 -13.22 -12.81
N ALA A 65 9.00 -14.30 -12.08
CA ALA A 65 8.52 -15.56 -12.65
C ALA A 65 7.04 -15.47 -13.04
N ARG A 66 6.22 -14.84 -12.19
CA ARG A 66 4.75 -14.90 -12.29
C ARG A 66 4.11 -13.69 -12.97
N SER A 67 4.80 -12.57 -13.12
CA SER A 67 4.26 -11.34 -13.71
C SER A 67 5.12 -10.82 -14.86
N THR A 68 4.58 -10.87 -16.09
CA THR A 68 5.23 -10.29 -17.27
C THR A 68 5.36 -8.78 -17.13
N ASP A 69 4.34 -8.08 -16.60
CA ASP A 69 4.41 -6.63 -16.39
C ASP A 69 5.52 -6.23 -15.43
N PHE A 70 5.68 -6.98 -14.32
CA PHE A 70 6.76 -6.74 -13.37
C PHE A 70 8.12 -6.88 -14.08
N ARG A 71 8.30 -7.96 -14.84
CA ARG A 71 9.54 -8.23 -15.59
C ARG A 71 9.86 -7.09 -16.56
N ASP A 72 8.87 -6.65 -17.32
CA ASP A 72 9.02 -5.58 -18.32
C ASP A 72 9.34 -4.23 -17.65
N MET A 73 8.61 -3.85 -16.60
CA MET A 73 8.86 -2.61 -15.85
C MET A 73 10.22 -2.66 -15.15
N ARG A 74 10.62 -3.83 -14.65
CA ARG A 74 11.94 -4.04 -14.04
C ARG A 74 13.08 -3.93 -15.06
N ALA A 75 12.87 -4.29 -16.32
CA ALA A 75 13.87 -4.15 -17.38
C ALA A 75 14.00 -2.70 -17.90
N ARG A 76 12.94 -1.90 -17.85
CA ARG A 76 12.91 -0.56 -18.47
C ARG A 76 13.66 0.54 -17.71
N HIS A 77 14.11 0.30 -16.47
CA HIS A 77 14.91 1.24 -15.65
C HIS A 77 14.40 2.70 -15.56
N ASP A 78 13.13 2.96 -15.88
CA ASP A 78 12.60 4.32 -15.94
C ASP A 78 11.84 4.63 -14.64
N VAL A 79 12.32 5.60 -13.87
CA VAL A 79 11.86 5.85 -12.50
C VAL A 79 11.97 7.32 -12.08
N ARG A 80 10.86 7.83 -11.53
CA ARG A 80 10.82 8.97 -10.59
C ARG A 80 9.98 8.58 -9.38
N ILE A 81 10.54 8.71 -8.17
CA ILE A 81 9.78 8.59 -6.92
C ILE A 81 8.94 9.85 -6.76
N ARG A 82 7.64 9.71 -6.50
CA ARG A 82 6.76 10.81 -6.14
C ARG A 82 6.39 10.67 -4.68
N HIS A 83 6.80 11.63 -3.85
CA HIS A 83 6.49 11.66 -2.42
C HIS A 83 5.07 12.16 -2.13
N GLU A 84 4.40 12.73 -3.12
CA GLU A 84 3.01 13.16 -3.05
C GLU A 84 2.29 13.11 -4.40
N GLY A 85 0.96 13.08 -4.36
CA GLY A 85 0.11 13.14 -5.54
C GLY A 85 -1.33 12.72 -5.26
N THR A 86 -2.08 12.37 -6.30
CA THR A 86 -3.47 11.89 -6.19
C THR A 86 -3.58 10.45 -6.67
N LYS A 87 -4.06 9.55 -5.83
CA LYS A 87 -4.48 8.20 -6.22
C LYS A 87 -5.97 8.19 -6.57
N ARG A 88 -6.27 7.60 -7.72
CA ARG A 88 -7.64 7.36 -8.17
C ARG A 88 -7.93 5.87 -8.12
N LEU A 89 -8.97 5.48 -7.39
CA LEU A 89 -9.31 4.10 -7.09
C LEU A 89 -10.75 3.82 -7.50
N VAL A 90 -11.06 2.57 -7.83
CA VAL A 90 -12.43 2.05 -7.98
C VAL A 90 -12.64 1.00 -6.90
N HIS A 91 -13.20 1.42 -5.78
CA HIS A 91 -13.50 0.54 -4.66
C HIS A 91 -14.81 -0.22 -4.95
N PRO A 92 -14.90 -1.54 -4.76
CA PRO A 92 -16.09 -2.33 -5.08
C PRO A 92 -17.35 -1.83 -4.33
N ASP A 93 -17.21 -1.46 -3.06
CA ASP A 93 -18.37 -1.05 -2.25
C ASP A 93 -18.76 0.45 -2.31
N VAL A 94 -17.83 1.33 -2.67
CA VAL A 94 -18.06 2.80 -2.66
C VAL A 94 -17.70 3.46 -3.99
N CYS A 95 -17.42 2.66 -5.01
CA CYS A 95 -17.04 3.09 -6.35
C CYS A 95 -15.81 4.01 -6.34
N ARG A 96 -15.80 5.06 -7.17
CA ARG A 96 -14.62 5.89 -7.41
C ARG A 96 -14.19 6.68 -6.16
N LEU A 97 -12.91 6.64 -5.84
CA LEU A 97 -12.28 7.47 -4.80
C LEU A 97 -11.13 8.26 -5.42
N GLU A 98 -11.02 9.52 -5.04
CA GLU A 98 -9.85 10.36 -5.32
C GLU A 98 -9.22 10.76 -4.00
N LEU A 99 -7.99 10.31 -3.78
CA LEU A 99 -7.28 10.46 -2.52
C LEU A 99 -5.94 11.13 -2.77
N ALA A 100 -5.68 12.25 -2.11
CA ALA A 100 -4.32 12.78 -1.99
C ALA A 100 -3.48 11.78 -1.19
N PHE A 101 -2.27 11.48 -1.65
CA PHE A 101 -1.31 10.67 -0.93
C PHE A 101 -0.06 11.47 -0.60
N ARG A 102 0.53 11.19 0.56
CA ARG A 102 1.81 11.76 0.99
C ARG A 102 2.59 10.75 1.82
N HIS A 103 3.90 10.72 1.62
CA HIS A 103 4.84 10.11 2.57
C HIS A 103 5.14 11.14 3.67
N PRO A 104 4.71 10.92 4.93
CA PRO A 104 4.99 11.87 6.00
C PRO A 104 6.44 11.75 6.45
N ASP A 105 7.10 12.89 6.64
CA ASP A 105 8.43 12.95 7.28
C ASP A 105 8.27 12.71 8.78
N LEU A 106 8.20 11.44 9.17
CA LEU A 106 8.14 11.04 10.57
C LEU A 106 9.56 10.79 11.09
N PRO A 107 9.96 11.37 12.23
CA PRO A 107 11.21 11.01 12.89
C PRO A 107 11.06 9.61 13.47
N LEU A 108 11.43 8.61 12.67
CA LEU A 108 11.42 7.22 13.11
C LEU A 108 12.71 6.97 13.89
N SER A 109 12.57 6.35 15.07
CA SER A 109 13.73 5.90 15.83
C SER A 109 14.60 5.00 14.94
N CYS A 110 15.92 5.19 15.02
CA CYS A 110 16.93 4.67 14.08
C CYS A 110 17.01 3.13 13.96
N GLN A 111 16.08 2.39 14.56
CA GLN A 111 16.10 0.94 14.64
C GLN A 111 15.12 0.26 13.67
N ALA A 112 14.24 1.01 13.00
CA ALA A 112 13.37 0.49 11.95
C ALA A 112 12.97 1.56 10.93
N VAL A 113 13.38 1.38 9.68
CA VAL A 113 12.85 2.15 8.54
C VAL A 113 11.38 1.76 8.36
N HIS A 114 10.47 2.70 8.61
CA HIS A 114 9.05 2.54 8.33
C HIS A 114 8.68 3.49 7.19
N ASP A 115 8.49 2.97 5.98
CA ASP A 115 7.83 3.77 4.95
C ASP A 115 6.32 3.79 5.22
N SER A 116 5.77 4.98 5.43
CA SER A 116 4.34 5.17 5.67
C SER A 116 3.75 6.06 4.58
N ILE A 117 2.52 5.77 4.16
CA ILE A 117 1.80 6.56 3.16
C ILE A 117 0.43 6.89 3.72
N VAL A 118 0.15 8.18 3.83
CA VAL A 118 -1.16 8.68 4.26
C VAL A 118 -2.00 8.97 3.04
N TYR A 119 -3.25 8.51 3.03
CA TYR A 119 -4.25 8.83 2.02
C TYR A 119 -5.36 9.67 2.64
N ALA A 120 -5.68 10.81 2.04
CA ALA A 120 -6.75 11.71 2.48
C ALA A 120 -7.67 12.06 1.32
N ALA A 121 -8.98 12.11 1.56
CA ALA A 121 -9.93 12.71 0.64
C ALA A 121 -9.98 14.23 0.88
N GLU A 122 -10.12 15.01 -0.18
CA GLU A 122 -10.28 16.46 -0.07
C GLU A 122 -11.63 16.81 0.59
N PRO A 123 -11.68 17.75 1.55
CA PRO A 123 -12.92 18.15 2.22
C PRO A 123 -13.98 18.68 1.26
N GLY A 124 -15.24 18.36 1.51
CA GLY A 124 -16.39 18.74 0.68
C GLY A 124 -16.52 17.98 -0.63
N THR A 125 -15.71 16.93 -0.86
CA THR A 125 -15.79 16.11 -2.07
C THR A 125 -16.58 14.82 -1.85
N PRO A 126 -17.17 14.21 -2.90
CA PRO A 126 -17.81 12.90 -2.78
C PRO A 126 -16.87 11.79 -2.28
N SER A 127 -15.55 11.97 -2.45
CA SER A 127 -14.54 11.06 -1.93
C SER A 127 -14.47 11.11 -0.39
N GLU A 128 -14.72 12.26 0.23
CA GLU A 128 -14.78 12.41 1.69
C GLU A 128 -15.94 11.58 2.26
N ASP A 129 -17.13 11.74 1.70
CA ASP A 129 -18.32 10.98 2.12
C ASP A 129 -18.09 9.47 2.00
N ARG A 130 -17.57 9.02 0.85
CA ARG A 130 -17.30 7.61 0.57
C ARG A 130 -16.22 7.04 1.49
N LEU A 131 -15.15 7.80 1.75
CA LEU A 131 -14.11 7.41 2.70
C LEU A 131 -14.69 7.33 4.12
N GLY A 132 -15.59 8.24 4.49
CA GLY A 132 -16.32 8.20 5.75
C GLY A 132 -17.20 6.95 5.91
N VAL A 133 -17.87 6.51 4.84
CA VAL A 133 -18.64 5.24 4.84
C VAL A 133 -17.73 4.05 5.11
N LEU A 134 -16.56 3.99 4.46
CA LEU A 134 -15.58 2.91 4.70
C LEU A 134 -15.05 2.93 6.13
N ALA A 135 -14.67 4.11 6.63
CA ALA A 135 -14.15 4.26 7.99
C ALA A 135 -15.13 3.75 9.04
N ARG A 136 -16.44 4.03 8.88
CA ARG A 136 -17.49 3.54 9.80
C ARG A 136 -17.67 2.02 9.78
N ARG A 137 -17.41 1.37 8.65
CA ARG A 137 -17.51 -0.09 8.50
C ARG A 137 -16.30 -0.83 9.06
N THR A 138 -15.13 -0.21 9.01
CA THR A 138 -13.86 -0.80 9.47
C THR A 138 -13.46 -0.32 10.86
N ALA A 139 -14.15 0.68 11.42
CA ALA A 139 -13.91 1.16 12.77
C ALA A 139 -13.92 -0.04 13.73
N PRO A 140 -12.82 -0.27 14.49
CA PRO A 140 -12.89 -1.17 15.61
C PRO A 140 -14.06 -0.73 16.48
N ARG A 141 -14.92 -1.65 16.89
CA ARG A 141 -15.80 -1.39 18.04
C ARG A 141 -14.86 -0.90 19.12
N ALA A 142 -14.98 0.37 19.52
CA ALA A 142 -14.21 0.89 20.63
C ALA A 142 -14.43 -0.09 21.77
N SER A 143 -13.38 -0.83 22.14
CA SER A 143 -13.38 -1.54 23.40
C SER A 143 -13.53 -0.44 24.42
N THR A 144 -14.69 -0.37 25.06
CA THR A 144 -14.93 0.50 26.20
C THR A 144 -13.81 0.18 27.18
N ALA A 145 -12.78 1.02 27.22
CA ALA A 145 -11.75 0.94 28.23
C ALA A 145 -12.47 1.25 29.54
N GLU A 146 -12.74 0.19 30.29
CA GLU A 146 -13.29 0.27 31.64
C GLU A 146 -12.36 1.17 32.46
N PRO A 147 -12.86 2.25 33.08
CA PRO A 147 -12.02 3.15 33.83
C PRO A 147 -11.42 2.41 35.03
N VAL A 148 -10.13 2.10 34.94
CA VAL A 148 -9.33 1.61 36.06
C VAL A 148 -9.34 2.67 37.15
N HIS A 149 -10.11 2.39 38.20
CA HIS A 149 -10.13 3.16 39.44
C HIS A 149 -8.83 2.89 40.21
N PRO A 150 -8.03 3.92 40.59
CA PRO A 150 -6.82 3.69 41.39
C PRO A 150 -7.21 3.32 42.83
N PRO A 151 -6.49 2.38 43.49
CA PRO A 151 -6.70 2.06 44.90
C PRO A 151 -6.16 3.15 45.82
N HIS A 152 -6.82 3.30 46.96
CA HIS A 152 -6.59 4.27 48.03
C HIS A 152 -5.42 3.89 48.96
#